data_AF-A0A2L0EPD0-F1
#
_entry.id   AF-A0A2L0EPD0-F1
#
_cell.length_a   1.000
_cell.length_b   1.000
_cell.length_c   1.000
_cell.angle_alpha   90.00
_cell.angle_beta   90.00
_cell.angle_gamma   90.00
#
_symmetry.space_group_name_H-M   'P 1'
#
loop_
_entity.id
_entity.type
_entity.pdbx_description
1 polymer ?
#
loop_
_entity_poly.entity_id
_entity_poly.type
_entity_poly.pdbx_seq_one_letter_code
_entity_poly.pdbx_strand_id
1 'polypeptide(L)' 'MARRRAAAELLRSVPPRDRALRLRLGLNLDNPAHAELFVEGVRAADESIADQERWERERLG' A
#
# COMPACT_ATOMS: atom_id res chain seq x y z
N MET A 1 -1.38 10.67 19.90
CA MET A 1 -1.16 11.00 18.47
C MET A 1 -0.17 10.00 17.90
N ALA A 2 -0.57 9.21 16.90
CA ALA A 2 0.35 8.28 16.24
C ALA A 2 1.38 9.09 15.45
N ARG A 3 2.67 8.97 15.79
CA ARG A 3 3.77 9.58 15.04
C ARG A 3 3.68 9.05 13.59
N ARG A 4 3.42 9.93 12.62
CA ARG A 4 3.54 9.58 11.19
C ARG A 4 4.99 9.15 10.94
N ARG A 5 5.21 7.85 10.89
CA ARG A 5 6.50 7.28 10.47
C ARG A 5 6.66 7.53 8.99
N ALA A 6 7.86 7.92 8.57
CA ALA A 6 8.17 8.04 7.15
C ALA A 6 8.06 6.65 6.48
N ALA A 7 7.68 6.60 5.21
CA ALA A 7 7.53 5.33 4.48
C ALA A 7 8.79 4.44 4.60
N ALA A 8 9.98 5.04 4.53
CA ALA A 8 11.25 4.35 4.71
C ALA A 8 11.42 3.66 6.08
N GLU A 9 10.86 4.22 7.16
CA GLU A 9 10.92 3.61 8.49
C GLU A 9 9.98 2.41 8.62
N LEU A 10 8.79 2.50 8.03
CA LEU A 10 7.86 1.37 7.97
C LEU A 10 8.45 0.22 7.15
N LEU A 11 9.14 0.53 6.06
CA LEU A 11 9.78 -0.47 5.21
C LEU A 11 10.95 -1.18 5.88
N ARG A 12 11.72 -0.49 6.74
CA ARG A 12 12.77 -1.11 7.57
C ARG A 12 12.22 -2.05 8.64
N SER A 13 10.94 -1.93 9.00
CA SER A 13 10.30 -2.81 9.99
C SER A 13 9.77 -4.11 9.40
N VAL A 14 9.80 -4.24 8.06
CA VAL A 14 9.33 -5.44 7.35
C VAL A 14 10.41 -6.52 7.43
N PRO A 15 10.05 -7.76 7.82
CA PRO A 15 11.01 -8.86 7.89
C PRO A 15 11.78 -9.07 6.58
N PRO A 16 13.07 -9.43 6.62
CA PRO A 16 13.90 -9.58 5.42
C PRO A 16 13.36 -10.55 4.37
N ARG A 17 12.66 -11.61 4.82
CA ARG A 17 12.01 -12.59 3.95
C ARG A 17 10.92 -11.96 3.07
N ASP A 18 10.17 -11.02 3.61
CA ASP A 18 9.10 -10.32 2.91
C ASP A 18 9.65 -9.24 1.99
N ARG A 19 10.83 -8.68 2.33
CA ARG A 19 11.58 -7.77 1.47
C ARG A 19 12.05 -8.44 0.17
N ALA A 20 12.56 -9.67 0.27
CA ALA A 20 12.97 -10.46 -0.90
C ALA A 20 11.76 -10.82 -1.79
N LEU A 21 10.61 -11.11 -1.20
CA LEU A 21 9.37 -11.36 -1.93
C LEU A 21 8.92 -10.10 -2.72
N ARG A 22 9.00 -8.91 -2.10
CA ARG A 22 8.68 -7.63 -2.76
C ARG A 22 9.59 -7.33 -3.95
N LEU A 23 10.91 -7.52 -3.80
CA LEU A 23 11.86 -7.38 -4.91
C LEU A 23 11.55 -8.34 -6.06
N ARG A 24 11.17 -9.59 -5.74
CA ARG A 24 10.77 -10.60 -6.73
C ARG A 24 9.47 -10.24 -7.47
N LEU A 25 8.61 -9.44 -6.87
CA LEU A 25 7.42 -8.86 -7.49
C LEU A 25 7.71 -7.53 -8.22
N GLY A 26 8.98 -7.13 -8.36
CA GLY A 26 9.40 -5.87 -9.00
C GLY A 26 9.24 -4.64 -8.11
N LEU A 27 8.82 -4.81 -6.86
CA LEU A 27 8.57 -3.71 -5.90
C LEU A 27 9.84 -3.41 -5.10
N ASN A 28 10.70 -2.57 -5.66
CA ASN A 28 11.84 -2.03 -4.91
C ASN A 28 11.40 -0.84 -4.04
N LEU A 29 10.89 -1.13 -2.85
CA LEU A 29 10.44 -0.09 -1.92
C LEU A 29 11.61 0.60 -1.19
N ASP A 30 12.86 0.15 -1.36
CA ASP A 30 14.02 0.85 -0.80
C ASP A 30 14.34 2.14 -1.56
N ASN A 31 13.84 2.25 -2.80
CA ASN A 31 13.80 3.51 -3.53
C ASN A 31 12.57 4.32 -3.06
N PRO A 32 12.76 5.52 -2.46
CA PRO A 32 11.66 6.36 -1.99
C PRO A 32 10.61 6.65 -3.06
N ALA A 33 11.01 6.90 -4.31
CA ALA A 33 10.08 7.20 -5.39
C ALA A 33 9.18 6.00 -5.73
N HIS A 34 9.74 4.78 -5.70
CA HIS A 34 8.95 3.56 -5.93
C HIS A 34 8.05 3.24 -4.73
N ALA A 35 8.50 3.54 -3.51
CA ALA A 35 7.70 3.38 -2.31
C ALA A 35 6.49 4.32 -2.30
N GLU A 36 6.67 5.58 -2.73
CA GLU A 36 5.58 6.55 -2.87
C GLU A 36 4.54 6.09 -3.89
N LEU A 37 4.97 5.68 -5.09
CA LEU A 37 4.08 5.14 -6.11
C LEU A 37 3.31 3.89 -5.64
N PHE A 38 3.95 3.01 -4.88
CA PHE A 38 3.29 1.84 -4.31
C PHE A 38 2.20 2.25 -3.31
N VAL A 39 2.50 3.18 -2.39
CA VAL A 39 1.53 3.67 -1.40
C VAL A 39 0.35 4.38 -2.07
N GLU A 40 0.62 5.18 -3.10
CA GLU A 40 -0.42 5.85 -3.89
C GLU A 40 -1.32 4.83 -4.59
N GLY A 41 -0.73 3.82 -5.24
CA GLY A 41 -1.48 2.74 -5.88
C GLY A 41 -2.36 1.93 -4.91
N VAL A 42 -1.85 1.63 -3.71
CA VAL A 42 -2.65 0.96 -2.66
C VAL A 42 -3.83 1.83 -2.24
N ARG A 43 -3.61 3.14 -2.03
CA ARG A 43 -4.71 4.04 -1.64
C ARG A 43 -5.78 4.12 -2.73
N ALA A 44 -5.38 4.24 -4.00
CA ALA A 44 -6.32 4.27 -5.12
C ALA A 44 -7.14 2.98 -5.22
N ALA A 45 -6.51 1.82 -4.95
CA ALA A 45 -7.21 0.54 -4.92
C ALA A 45 -8.22 0.48 -3.76
N ASP A 46 -7.83 0.89 -2.56
CA ASP A 46 -8.73 0.93 -1.39
C ASP A 46 -9.94 1.85 -1.64
N GLU A 47 -9.72 3.04 -2.22
CA GLU A 47 -10.80 3.95 -2.59
C GLU A 47 -11.75 3.33 -3.63
N SER A 48 -11.20 2.68 -4.67
CA SER A 48 -12.02 1.99 -5.68
C SER A 48 -12.83 0.83 -5.10
N ILE A 49 -12.28 0.09 -4.14
CA ILE A 49 -13.00 -0.98 -3.44
C ILE A 49 -14.13 -0.39 -2.61
N ALA A 50 -13.86 0.67 -1.85
CA ALA A 50 -14.86 1.33 -1.02
C ALA A 50 -16.01 1.92 -1.85
N ASP A 51 -15.71 2.48 -3.03
CA ASP A 51 -16.73 2.97 -3.96
C ASP A 51 -17.56 1.84 -4.55
N GLN A 52 -16.93 0.70 -4.88
CA GLN A 52 -17.64 -0.49 -5.35
C GLN A 52 -18.57 -1.05 -4.25
N GLU A 53 -18.09 -1.20 -3.02
CA GLU A 53 -18.89 -1.67 -1.88
C GLU A 53 -20.07 -0.74 -1.60
N ARG A 54 -19.88 0.58 -1.74
CA ARG A 54 -20.96 1.56 -1.60
C ARG A 54 -22.01 1.37 -2.69
N TRP A 55 -21.58 1.27 -3.94
CA TRP A 55 -22.48 1.05 -5.07
C TRP A 55 -23.28 -0.25 -4.92
N GLU A 56 -22.64 -1.34 -4.50
CA GLU A 56 -23.29 -2.63 -4.27
C GLU A 56 -24.35 -2.52 -3.18
N ARG A 57 -24.04 -1.85 -2.07
CA ARG A 57 -25.01 -1.59 -0.99
C ARG A 57 -26.21 -0.78 -1.46
N GLU A 58 -26.00 0.23 -2.30
CA GLU A 58 -27.06 1.12 -2.78
C GLU A 58 -27.97 0.50 -3.85
N ARG A 59 -27.47 -0.47 -4.64
CA ARG A 59 -28.22 -1.09 -5.74
C ARG A 59 -28.71 -2.51 -5.48
N LEU A 60 -28.09 -3.24 -4.57
CA LEU A 60 -28.40 -4.64 -4.28
C LEU A 60 -28.97 -4.85 -2.86
N GLY A 61 -28.94 -3.81 -2.02
CA GLY A 61 -29.63 -3.77 -0.72
C GLY A 61 -31.06 -3.29 -0.83
#